data_AF-A0A3G6N3V2-F1
#
_entry.id   AF-A0A3G6N3V2-F1
#
_cell.length_a   1.000
_cell.length_b   1.000
_cell.length_c   1.000
_cell.angle_alpha   90.00
_cell.angle_beta   90.00
_cell.angle_gamma   90.00
#
_symmetry.space_group_name_H-M   'P 1'
#
loop_
_entity.id
_entity.type
_entity.pdbx_description
1 polymer ?
#
loop_
_entity_poly.entity_id
_entity_poly.type
_entity_poly.pdbx_seq_one_letter_code
_entity_poly.pdbx_strand_id
1 'polypeptide(L)'
;MGEFDLKSSTLDKGLEIAKDFVDKLIMPTVEETGLFLKDHLTMWRFSNQLKMLNKAKNLCEKHNIKTKKISLKVLVPLLEYATLEEDDSMQEKWAILLTNLIDSQQNIENHVFPYILSQLSSNEFYPMEKVYENCLVRRFETQKELKDFKTFKPSFEENMKKEIAEIDQKLNKAKQPLKYGSKLYELRTKKRHLERDLTELSYREISLKHAILRPEIVKEEDFQSFEISNLVRLGLVKEVREFFAESQTLEIPLGDEDFSEFTTYANVDLDIEMDSTTEYILTDLGELFFKACREKKTE
;
A
#
# COMPACT_ATOMS: atom_id res chain seq x y z
N MET A 1 -28.07 28.50 -42.50
CA MET A 1 -26.80 29.22 -42.26
C MET A 1 -26.94 29.86 -40.89
N GLY A 2 -26.43 29.22 -39.82
CA GLY A 2 -26.66 29.70 -38.45
C GLY A 2 -26.38 28.75 -37.28
N GLU A 3 -25.73 27.60 -37.47
CA GLU A 3 -25.39 26.66 -36.36
C GLU A 3 -23.89 26.48 -36.10
N PHE A 4 -23.01 27.11 -36.89
CA PHE A 4 -21.55 26.92 -36.79
C PHE A 4 -20.82 27.90 -35.84
N ASP A 5 -21.39 29.06 -35.49
CA ASP A 5 -20.68 30.09 -34.68
C ASP A 5 -20.73 29.87 -33.16
N LEU A 6 -21.80 29.27 -32.63
CA LEU A 6 -21.97 29.06 -31.18
C LEU A 6 -21.06 27.96 -30.62
N LYS A 7 -20.80 26.91 -31.40
CA LYS A 7 -19.86 25.85 -31.03
C LYS A 7 -18.41 26.32 -31.13
N SER A 8 -18.07 27.12 -32.16
CA SER A 8 -16.72 27.69 -32.30
C SER A 8 -16.38 28.56 -31.09
N SER A 9 -17.21 29.56 -30.78
CA SER A 9 -16.92 30.50 -29.69
C SER A 9 -16.80 29.85 -28.30
N THR A 10 -17.50 28.75 -28.05
CA THR A 10 -17.39 28.00 -26.78
C THR A 10 -16.11 27.17 -26.73
N LEU A 11 -15.73 26.58 -27.87
CA LEU A 11 -14.52 25.80 -28.03
C LEU A 11 -13.28 26.70 -27.96
N ASP A 12 -13.34 27.89 -28.57
CA ASP A 12 -12.30 28.91 -28.55
C ASP A 12 -12.03 29.40 -27.11
N LYS A 13 -13.08 29.67 -26.33
CA LYS A 13 -12.95 30.01 -24.90
C LYS A 13 -12.34 28.88 -24.07
N GLY A 14 -12.76 27.63 -24.31
CA GLY A 14 -12.22 26.46 -23.64
C GLY A 14 -10.74 26.22 -23.95
N LEU A 15 -10.34 26.51 -25.19
CA LEU A 15 -8.96 26.47 -25.63
C LEU A 15 -8.10 27.54 -24.93
N GLU A 16 -8.56 28.79 -24.89
CA GLU A 16 -7.84 29.86 -24.18
C GLU A 16 -7.62 29.50 -22.70
N ILE A 17 -8.65 28.98 -22.02
CA ILE A 17 -8.56 28.55 -20.62
C ILE A 17 -7.55 27.41 -20.42
N ALA A 18 -7.60 26.40 -21.29
CA ALA A 18 -6.71 25.24 -21.19
C ALA A 18 -5.26 25.63 -21.51
N LYS A 19 -5.06 26.50 -22.51
CA LYS A 19 -3.75 27.05 -22.86
C LYS A 19 -3.16 27.83 -21.68
N ASP A 20 -3.92 28.76 -21.11
CA ASP A 20 -3.49 29.53 -19.93
C ASP A 20 -3.16 28.64 -18.73
N PHE A 21 -3.87 27.52 -18.57
CA PHE A 21 -3.59 26.54 -17.53
C PHE A 21 -2.27 25.80 -17.80
N VAL A 22 -2.09 25.27 -19.00
CA VAL A 22 -0.86 24.56 -19.41
C VAL A 22 0.36 25.48 -19.34
N ASP A 23 0.25 26.74 -19.81
CA ASP A 23 1.33 27.72 -19.79
C ASP A 23 1.83 28.01 -18.35
N LYS A 24 0.96 27.90 -17.34
CA LYS A 24 1.35 28.02 -15.92
C LYS A 24 2.10 26.78 -15.40
N LEU A 25 1.93 25.63 -16.03
CA LEU A 25 2.54 24.35 -15.61
C LEU A 25 3.92 24.12 -16.22
N ILE A 26 4.29 24.89 -17.24
CA ILE A 26 5.59 24.81 -17.96
C ILE A 26 6.37 26.14 -17.88
N MET A 27 7.64 26.15 -18.32
CA MET A 27 8.39 27.42 -18.47
C MET A 27 7.87 28.23 -19.66
N PRO A 28 7.96 29.58 -19.66
CA PRO A 28 7.43 30.46 -20.71
C PRO A 28 8.18 30.40 -22.06
N THR A 29 9.06 29.43 -22.29
CA THR A 29 9.87 29.29 -23.51
C THR A 29 9.14 28.52 -24.61
N VAL A 30 7.82 28.70 -24.76
CA VAL A 30 7.03 27.81 -25.62
C VAL A 30 6.07 28.57 -26.54
N GLU A 31 6.66 29.37 -27.41
CA GLU A 31 6.03 29.64 -28.71
C GLU A 31 5.75 28.31 -29.47
N GLU A 32 6.39 27.20 -29.10
CA GLU A 32 6.21 25.85 -29.65
C GLU A 32 5.06 25.00 -29.04
N THR A 33 4.54 25.22 -27.83
CA THR A 33 3.36 24.45 -27.32
C THR A 33 2.09 24.92 -28.00
N GLY A 34 2.07 26.18 -28.40
CA GLY A 34 1.10 26.70 -29.36
C GLY A 34 1.18 26.03 -30.73
N LEU A 35 2.30 25.38 -31.10
CA LEU A 35 2.38 24.48 -32.27
C LEU A 35 1.91 23.06 -31.92
N PHE A 36 2.27 22.48 -30.77
CA PHE A 36 1.83 21.13 -30.36
C PHE A 36 0.30 21.00 -30.19
N LEU A 37 -0.38 22.04 -29.68
CA LEU A 37 -1.85 22.08 -29.61
C LEU A 37 -2.51 22.41 -30.97
N LYS A 38 -1.73 22.93 -31.92
CA LYS A 38 -2.21 23.45 -33.21
C LYS A 38 -1.93 22.50 -34.37
N ASP A 39 -1.06 21.52 -34.20
CA ASP A 39 -0.98 20.38 -35.10
C ASP A 39 -2.36 19.73 -35.14
N HIS A 40 -3.03 19.87 -36.29
CA HIS A 40 -4.38 19.39 -36.55
C HIS A 40 -4.45 17.86 -36.47
N LEU A 41 -4.42 17.32 -35.26
CA LEU A 41 -4.93 16.00 -34.93
C LEU A 41 -6.47 16.05 -35.00
N THR A 42 -7.09 14.90 -35.28
CA THR A 42 -8.56 14.75 -35.37
C THR A 42 -9.24 15.55 -34.26
N MET A 43 -10.19 16.43 -34.60
CA MET A 43 -10.89 17.34 -33.66
C MET A 43 -11.33 16.66 -32.35
N TRP A 44 -11.61 15.36 -32.40
CA TRP A 44 -11.85 14.49 -31.27
C TRP A 44 -10.70 14.43 -30.23
N ARG A 45 -9.45 14.18 -30.64
CA ARG A 45 -8.29 14.10 -29.72
C ARG A 45 -8.10 15.41 -28.97
N PHE A 46 -8.16 16.51 -29.71
CA PHE A 46 -8.06 17.85 -29.16
C PHE A 46 -9.19 18.14 -28.15
N SER A 47 -10.42 17.75 -28.48
CA SER A 47 -11.55 17.87 -27.55
C SER A 47 -11.32 17.08 -26.26
N ASN A 48 -10.76 15.87 -26.33
CA ASN A 48 -10.46 15.07 -25.15
C ASN A 48 -9.35 15.68 -24.27
N GLN A 49 -8.30 16.24 -24.87
CA GLN A 49 -7.26 16.97 -24.13
C GLN A 49 -7.85 18.16 -23.37
N LEU A 50 -8.69 18.95 -24.05
CA LEU A 50 -9.36 20.10 -23.44
C LEU A 50 -10.30 19.67 -22.30
N LYS A 51 -11.05 18.57 -22.46
CA LYS A 51 -11.90 18.03 -21.39
C LYS A 51 -11.07 17.65 -20.17
N MET A 52 -9.99 16.89 -20.35
CA MET A 52 -9.12 16.46 -19.25
C MET A 52 -8.47 17.66 -18.54
N LEU A 53 -7.94 18.63 -19.30
CA LEU A 53 -7.35 19.84 -18.73
C LEU A 53 -8.35 20.69 -17.95
N ASN A 54 -9.57 20.85 -18.47
CA ASN A 54 -10.63 21.57 -17.76
C ASN A 54 -11.05 20.84 -16.48
N LYS A 55 -11.16 19.49 -16.50
CA LYS A 55 -11.40 18.69 -15.30
C LYS A 55 -10.30 18.90 -14.26
N ALA A 56 -9.03 18.81 -14.67
CA ALA A 56 -7.89 19.02 -13.78
C ALA A 56 -7.86 20.44 -13.19
N LYS A 57 -8.15 21.46 -14.00
CA LYS A 57 -8.29 22.84 -13.53
C LYS A 57 -9.41 22.98 -12.50
N ASN A 58 -10.59 22.43 -12.77
CA ASN A 58 -11.72 22.46 -11.85
C ASN A 58 -11.40 21.75 -10.53
N LEU A 59 -10.67 20.63 -10.57
CA LEU A 59 -10.17 19.95 -9.37
C LEU A 59 -9.18 20.81 -8.59
N CYS A 60 -8.28 21.53 -9.28
CA CYS A 60 -7.36 22.46 -8.63
C CYS A 60 -8.11 23.58 -7.91
N GLU A 61 -9.13 24.17 -8.55
CA GLU A 61 -9.96 25.22 -7.97
C GLU A 61 -10.80 24.70 -6.79
N LYS A 62 -11.44 23.53 -6.96
CA LYS A 62 -12.26 22.87 -5.92
C LYS A 62 -11.46 22.61 -4.64
N HIS A 63 -10.21 22.20 -4.77
CA HIS A 63 -9.35 21.80 -3.64
C HIS A 63 -8.31 22.86 -3.24
N ASN A 64 -8.41 24.08 -3.78
CA ASN A 64 -7.45 25.17 -3.55
C ASN A 64 -5.97 24.75 -3.73
N ILE A 65 -5.71 23.95 -4.76
CA ILE A 65 -4.37 23.40 -5.03
C ILE A 65 -3.47 24.50 -5.59
N LYS A 66 -2.32 24.70 -4.94
CA LYS A 66 -1.25 25.55 -5.46
C LYS A 66 -0.45 24.75 -6.48
N THR A 67 -0.49 25.19 -7.73
CA THR A 67 0.20 24.50 -8.83
C THR A 67 1.71 24.75 -8.79
N LYS A 68 2.49 23.71 -9.12
CA LYS A 68 3.92 23.76 -9.41
C LYS A 68 4.17 23.41 -10.87
N LYS A 69 5.37 23.74 -11.34
CA LYS A 69 5.83 23.32 -12.67
C LYS A 69 6.17 21.84 -12.67
N ILE A 70 5.94 21.19 -13.81
CA ILE A 70 6.32 19.79 -14.03
C ILE A 70 7.13 19.65 -15.31
N SER A 71 7.96 18.61 -15.39
CA SER A 71 8.75 18.35 -16.60
C SER A 71 7.87 17.91 -17.78
N LEU A 72 8.28 18.26 -19.00
CA LEU A 72 7.60 17.80 -20.22
C LEU A 72 7.57 16.26 -20.34
N LYS A 73 8.55 15.57 -19.74
CA LYS A 73 8.59 14.10 -19.66
C LYS A 73 7.38 13.52 -18.91
N VAL A 74 6.72 14.31 -18.06
CA VAL A 74 5.49 13.92 -17.35
C VAL A 74 4.27 14.45 -18.10
N LEU A 75 4.28 15.75 -18.45
CA LEU A 75 3.11 16.41 -19.02
C LEU A 75 2.74 15.88 -20.40
N VAL A 76 3.72 15.65 -21.29
CA VAL A 76 3.44 15.22 -22.66
C VAL A 76 2.77 13.83 -22.68
N PRO A 77 3.31 12.80 -21.99
CA PRO A 77 2.61 11.51 -21.90
C PRO A 77 1.19 11.60 -21.30
N LEU A 78 0.96 12.44 -20.29
CA LEU A 78 -0.38 12.64 -19.72
C LEU A 78 -1.36 13.18 -20.75
N LEU A 79 -0.94 14.21 -21.50
CA LEU A 79 -1.78 14.85 -22.51
C LEU A 79 -2.05 13.93 -23.70
N GLU A 80 -1.07 13.13 -24.11
CA GLU A 80 -1.20 12.25 -25.28
C GLU A 80 -2.03 11.01 -24.96
N TYR A 81 -1.68 10.27 -23.90
CA TYR A 81 -2.36 9.00 -23.59
C TYR A 81 -3.78 9.21 -23.08
N ALA A 82 -4.07 10.29 -22.34
CA ALA A 82 -5.44 10.60 -21.93
C ALA A 82 -6.39 10.83 -23.12
N THR A 83 -5.89 11.13 -24.32
CA THR A 83 -6.76 11.26 -25.51
C THR A 83 -7.29 9.93 -26.02
N LEU A 84 -6.56 8.85 -25.75
CA LEU A 84 -6.88 7.49 -26.18
C LEU A 84 -7.84 6.81 -25.20
N GLU A 85 -8.07 7.41 -24.03
CA GLU A 85 -8.99 6.91 -23.03
C GLU A 85 -10.44 7.18 -23.45
N GLU A 86 -11.19 6.10 -23.69
CA GLU A 86 -12.60 6.15 -24.07
C GLU A 86 -13.53 6.00 -22.86
N ASP A 87 -13.05 5.39 -21.79
CA ASP A 87 -13.80 5.20 -20.55
C ASP A 87 -13.82 6.52 -19.76
N ASP A 88 -15.01 7.12 -19.62
CA ASP A 88 -15.20 8.39 -18.91
C ASP A 88 -14.73 8.34 -17.44
N SER A 89 -14.81 7.17 -16.81
CA SER A 89 -14.43 6.94 -15.41
C SER A 89 -12.91 6.86 -15.25
N MET A 90 -12.21 6.25 -16.21
CA MET A 90 -10.75 6.28 -16.31
C MET A 90 -10.24 7.67 -16.72
N GLN A 91 -10.95 8.39 -17.59
CA GLN A 91 -10.60 9.77 -17.96
C GLN A 91 -10.58 10.71 -16.75
N GLU A 92 -11.44 10.46 -15.76
CA GLU A 92 -11.38 11.18 -14.48
C GLU A 92 -10.07 10.90 -13.72
N LYS A 93 -9.58 9.66 -13.73
CA LYS A 93 -8.31 9.28 -13.10
C LYS A 93 -7.12 10.00 -13.74
N TRP A 94 -7.15 10.22 -15.06
CA TRP A 94 -6.15 11.05 -15.74
C TRP A 94 -6.12 12.50 -15.24
N ALA A 95 -7.29 13.12 -15.06
CA ALA A 95 -7.41 14.48 -14.54
C ALA A 95 -6.93 14.58 -13.08
N ILE A 96 -7.28 13.60 -12.26
CA ILE A 96 -6.82 13.49 -10.87
C ILE A 96 -5.30 13.30 -10.81
N LEU A 97 -4.74 12.41 -11.64
CA LEU A 97 -3.30 12.17 -11.71
C LEU A 97 -2.54 13.45 -12.08
N LEU A 98 -2.99 14.17 -13.11
CA LEU A 98 -2.41 15.46 -13.47
C LEU A 98 -2.46 16.44 -12.30
N THR A 99 -3.62 16.56 -11.66
CA THR A 99 -3.85 17.48 -10.53
C THR A 99 -2.91 17.20 -9.34
N ASN A 100 -2.72 15.94 -8.99
CA ASN A 100 -1.83 15.54 -7.91
C ASN A 100 -0.34 15.73 -8.27
N LEU A 101 0.04 15.49 -9.52
CA LEU A 101 1.42 15.70 -10.00
C LEU A 101 1.82 17.18 -10.03
N ILE A 102 0.87 18.09 -10.32
CA ILE A 102 1.11 19.54 -10.33
C ILE A 102 0.89 20.19 -8.96
N ASP A 103 0.55 19.44 -7.92
CA ASP A 103 0.37 20.01 -6.59
C ASP A 103 1.71 20.29 -5.91
N SER A 104 1.95 21.55 -5.53
CA SER A 104 3.14 21.99 -4.81
C SER A 104 3.31 21.37 -3.42
N GLN A 105 2.20 20.95 -2.78
CA GLN A 105 2.22 20.32 -1.46
C GLN A 105 2.57 18.83 -1.54
N GLN A 106 2.47 18.23 -2.72
CA GLN A 106 2.81 16.84 -2.94
C GLN A 106 4.20 16.73 -3.56
N ASN A 107 5.04 15.89 -2.94
CA ASN A 107 6.31 15.46 -3.54
C ASN A 107 6.11 14.20 -4.38
N ILE A 108 5.07 14.20 -5.22
CA ILE A 108 4.81 13.13 -6.19
C ILE A 108 5.28 13.67 -7.53
N GLU A 109 6.48 13.28 -7.95
CA GLU A 109 6.98 13.50 -9.30
C GLU A 109 7.50 12.18 -9.82
N ASN A 110 6.60 11.37 -10.37
CA ASN A 110 6.96 10.10 -10.97
C ASN A 110 6.53 10.07 -12.44
N HIS A 111 7.53 10.13 -13.32
CA HIS A 111 7.33 10.11 -14.76
C HIS A 111 6.82 8.77 -15.30
N VAL A 112 6.79 7.71 -14.48
CA VAL A 112 6.30 6.39 -14.88
C VAL A 112 4.78 6.30 -14.80
N PHE A 113 4.12 7.11 -13.95
CA PHE A 113 2.67 7.01 -13.72
C PHE A 113 1.78 7.20 -14.95
N PRO A 114 2.08 8.15 -15.87
CA PRO A 114 1.30 8.27 -17.10
C PRO A 114 1.34 6.98 -17.94
N TYR A 115 2.50 6.31 -17.97
CA TYR A 115 2.67 5.05 -18.71
C TYR A 115 2.01 3.87 -18.01
N ILE A 116 1.95 3.86 -16.68
CA ILE A 116 1.22 2.83 -15.94
C ILE A 116 -0.28 3.00 -16.21
N LEU A 117 -0.82 4.21 -16.05
CA LEU A 117 -2.24 4.46 -16.24
C LEU A 117 -2.70 4.13 -17.67
N SER A 118 -1.87 4.40 -18.69
CA SER A 118 -2.20 4.04 -20.09
C SER A 118 -2.20 2.55 -20.41
N GLN A 119 -1.70 1.71 -19.50
CA GLN A 119 -1.62 0.25 -19.68
C GLN A 119 -2.57 -0.51 -18.74
N LEU A 120 -3.41 0.20 -17.99
CA LEU A 120 -4.42 -0.38 -17.12
C LEU A 120 -5.80 -0.26 -17.75
N SER A 121 -6.56 -1.34 -17.65
CA SER A 121 -8.00 -1.33 -17.90
C SER A 121 -8.78 -0.93 -16.64
N SER A 122 -10.05 -0.54 -16.80
CA SER A 122 -10.97 -0.32 -15.67
C SER A 122 -11.08 -1.56 -14.77
N ASN A 123 -11.04 -2.76 -15.36
CA ASN A 123 -11.11 -4.03 -14.62
C ASN A 123 -9.88 -4.30 -13.75
N GLU A 124 -8.71 -3.75 -14.10
CA GLU A 124 -7.52 -3.84 -13.26
C GLU A 124 -7.45 -2.70 -12.25
N PHE A 125 -7.80 -1.49 -12.69
CA PHE A 125 -7.65 -0.28 -11.89
C PHE A 125 -8.57 -0.28 -10.66
N TYR A 126 -9.86 -0.56 -10.82
CA TYR A 126 -10.83 -0.42 -9.72
C TYR A 126 -10.66 -1.45 -8.61
N PRO A 127 -10.45 -2.75 -8.89
CA PRO A 127 -10.15 -3.71 -7.83
C PRO A 127 -8.85 -3.36 -7.10
N MET A 128 -7.81 -2.92 -7.81
CA MET A 128 -6.56 -2.48 -7.18
C MET A 128 -6.72 -1.20 -6.35
N GLU A 129 -7.53 -0.24 -6.81
CA GLU A 129 -7.88 0.94 -6.02
C GLU A 129 -8.55 0.53 -4.70
N LYS A 130 -9.45 -0.46 -4.73
CA LYS A 130 -10.07 -1.03 -3.53
C LYS A 130 -9.07 -1.72 -2.61
N VAL A 131 -8.10 -2.48 -3.16
CA VAL A 131 -7.02 -3.07 -2.36
C VAL A 131 -6.23 -1.97 -1.64
N TYR A 132 -5.89 -0.89 -2.35
CA TYR A 132 -5.21 0.25 -1.75
C TYR A 132 -6.05 0.94 -0.66
N GLU A 133 -7.36 1.09 -0.86
CA GLU A 133 -8.26 1.64 0.16
C GLU A 133 -8.30 0.78 1.44
N ASN A 134 -8.36 -0.54 1.30
CA ASN A 134 -8.30 -1.46 2.43
C ASN A 134 -6.98 -1.32 3.20
N CYS A 135 -5.85 -1.20 2.49
CA CYS A 135 -4.55 -0.93 3.09
C CYS A 135 -4.56 0.34 3.95
N LEU A 136 -5.15 1.42 3.45
CA LEU A 136 -5.24 2.68 4.18
C LEU A 136 -6.12 2.57 5.44
N VAL A 137 -7.29 1.94 5.34
CA VAL A 137 -8.19 1.73 6.47
C VAL A 137 -7.50 0.92 7.56
N ARG A 138 -6.92 -0.22 7.19
CA ARG A 138 -6.19 -1.10 8.12
C ARG A 138 -5.03 -0.38 8.80
N ARG A 139 -4.21 0.37 8.04
CA ARG A 139 -3.10 1.15 8.59
C ARG A 139 -3.58 2.23 9.54
N PHE A 140 -4.65 2.95 9.21
CA PHE A 140 -5.23 3.97 10.09
C PHE A 140 -5.72 3.39 11.41
N GLU A 141 -6.48 2.28 11.36
CA GLU A 141 -6.97 1.59 12.56
C GLU A 141 -5.82 1.08 13.43
N THR A 142 -4.83 0.44 12.82
CA THR A 142 -3.66 -0.08 13.54
C THR A 142 -2.80 1.05 14.14
N GLN A 143 -2.66 2.18 13.43
CA GLN A 143 -1.96 3.36 13.95
C GLN A 143 -2.70 3.98 15.14
N LYS A 144 -4.03 4.04 15.08
CA LYS A 144 -4.86 4.49 16.20
C LYS A 144 -4.68 3.57 17.41
N GLU A 145 -4.77 2.25 17.22
CA GLU A 145 -4.52 1.27 18.28
C GLU A 145 -3.11 1.42 18.87
N LEU A 146 -2.09 1.58 18.04
CA LEU A 146 -0.72 1.78 18.50
C LEU A 146 -0.57 3.08 19.31
N LYS A 147 -1.25 4.15 18.92
CA LYS A 147 -1.25 5.42 19.64
C LYS A 147 -1.90 5.27 21.02
N ASP A 148 -3.07 4.64 21.08
CA ASP A 148 -3.80 4.37 22.32
C ASP A 148 -3.02 3.41 23.23
N PHE A 149 -2.33 2.43 22.65
CA PHE A 149 -1.46 1.52 23.38
C PHE A 149 -0.25 2.25 23.98
N LYS A 150 0.39 3.16 23.22
CA LYS A 150 1.53 3.95 23.68
C LYS A 150 1.20 4.94 24.81
N THR A 151 -0.02 5.45 24.88
CA THR A 151 -0.44 6.35 25.97
C THR A 151 -0.65 5.59 27.28
N PHE A 152 -1.24 4.40 27.21
CA PHE A 152 -1.54 3.53 28.35
C PHE A 152 -0.29 2.81 28.90
N LYS A 153 0.56 2.29 28.01
CA LYS A 153 1.67 1.38 28.33
C LYS A 153 2.62 1.87 29.43
N PRO A 154 3.11 3.13 29.44
CA PRO A 154 4.08 3.59 30.44
C PRO A 154 3.56 3.46 31.87
N SER A 155 2.29 3.82 32.10
CA SER A 155 1.67 3.73 33.43
C SER A 155 1.57 2.28 33.92
N PHE A 156 1.20 1.36 33.02
CA PHE A 156 1.06 -0.05 33.34
C PHE A 156 2.40 -0.72 33.59
N GLU A 157 3.41 -0.42 32.78
CA GLU A 157 4.77 -0.91 33.01
C GLU A 157 5.34 -0.42 34.33
N GLU A 158 5.14 0.86 34.68
CA GLU A 158 5.64 1.42 35.93
C GLU A 158 4.96 0.75 37.14
N ASN A 159 3.64 0.55 37.08
CA ASN A 159 2.89 -0.14 38.12
C ASN A 159 3.33 -1.61 38.27
N MET A 160 3.46 -2.35 37.16
CA MET A 160 3.93 -3.75 37.19
C MET A 160 5.36 -3.86 37.72
N LYS A 161 6.27 -2.96 37.32
CA LYS A 161 7.66 -2.92 37.83
C LYS A 161 7.69 -2.63 39.33
N LYS A 162 6.86 -1.70 39.82
CA LYS A 162 6.70 -1.43 41.26
C LYS A 162 6.20 -2.66 42.01
N GLU A 163 5.16 -3.34 41.51
CA GLU A 163 4.66 -4.57 42.13
C GLU A 163 5.69 -5.70 42.16
N ILE A 164 6.46 -5.89 41.09
CA ILE A 164 7.56 -6.87 41.06
C ILE A 164 8.62 -6.52 42.10
N ALA A 165 9.03 -5.24 42.20
CA ALA A 165 10.01 -4.79 43.19
C ALA A 165 9.52 -5.01 44.63
N GLU A 166 8.24 -4.77 44.92
CA GLU A 166 7.64 -5.08 46.22
C GLU A 166 7.64 -6.57 46.53
N ILE A 167 7.31 -7.41 45.54
CA ILE A 167 7.34 -8.87 45.70
C ILE A 167 8.77 -9.33 45.95
N ASP A 168 9.76 -8.78 45.25
CA ASP A 168 11.18 -9.09 45.46
C ASP A 168 11.67 -8.69 46.85
N GLN A 169 11.23 -7.54 47.37
CA GLN A 169 11.51 -7.17 48.76
C GLN A 169 10.86 -8.15 49.76
N LYS A 170 9.62 -8.59 49.52
CA LYS A 170 8.91 -9.56 50.36
C LYS A 170 9.58 -10.94 50.32
N LEU A 171 10.02 -11.40 49.15
CA LEU A 171 10.76 -12.65 48.96
C LEU A 171 12.14 -12.62 49.64
N ASN A 172 12.87 -11.50 49.56
CA ASN A 172 14.18 -11.34 50.19
C ASN A 172 14.12 -11.31 51.72
N LYS A 173 13.05 -10.77 52.30
CA LYS A 173 12.82 -10.76 53.76
C LYS A 173 12.40 -12.12 54.31
N ALA A 174 11.84 -13.00 53.49
CA ALA A 174 11.27 -14.29 53.90
C ALA A 174 12.28 -15.47 53.93
N LYS A 175 13.59 -15.21 54.04
CA LYS A 175 14.67 -16.20 54.08
C LYS A 175 14.71 -17.04 55.40
N GLN A 176 13.60 -17.60 55.84
CA GLN A 176 13.58 -18.67 56.84
C GLN A 176 12.85 -19.90 56.28
N PRO A 177 13.47 -21.10 56.35
CA PRO A 177 12.92 -22.29 55.74
C PRO A 177 11.80 -22.84 56.64
N LEU A 178 10.78 -23.43 56.02
CA LEU A 178 9.82 -24.39 56.61
C LEU A 178 8.43 -23.90 57.06
N LYS A 179 8.13 -22.60 57.23
CA LYS A 179 6.75 -22.16 57.64
C LYS A 179 5.88 -21.49 56.55
N TYR A 180 6.45 -21.15 55.39
CA TYR A 180 5.81 -20.25 54.41
C TYR A 180 5.67 -20.83 52.99
N GLY A 181 5.73 -22.16 52.82
CA GLY A 181 5.76 -22.81 51.49
C GLY A 181 4.68 -22.34 50.51
N SER A 182 3.40 -22.32 50.92
CA SER A 182 2.28 -21.88 50.07
C SER A 182 2.36 -20.40 49.70
N LYS A 183 2.63 -19.53 50.67
CA LYS A 183 2.61 -18.07 50.47
C LYS A 183 3.82 -17.56 49.69
N LEU A 184 4.97 -18.20 49.85
CA LEU A 184 6.16 -17.97 49.02
C LEU A 184 5.93 -18.43 47.58
N TYR A 185 5.25 -19.56 47.39
CA TYR A 185 4.87 -20.05 46.08
C TYR A 185 3.91 -19.09 45.36
N GLU A 186 2.86 -18.62 46.05
CA GLU A 186 1.92 -17.61 45.51
C GLU A 186 2.61 -16.32 45.05
N LEU A 187 3.54 -15.80 45.86
CA LEU A 187 4.31 -14.60 45.51
C LEU A 187 5.21 -14.81 44.29
N ARG A 188 5.88 -15.96 44.19
CA ARG A 188 6.69 -16.31 43.00
C ARG A 188 5.84 -16.48 41.75
N THR A 189 4.69 -17.13 41.88
CA THR A 189 3.73 -17.29 40.78
C THR A 189 3.19 -15.95 40.32
N LYS A 190 2.81 -15.06 41.25
CA LYS A 190 2.39 -13.69 40.93
C LYS A 190 3.48 -12.90 40.22
N LYS A 191 4.74 -12.97 40.69
CA LYS A 191 5.89 -12.34 40.02
C LYS A 191 6.05 -12.85 38.60
N ARG A 192 6.02 -14.17 38.39
CA ARG A 192 6.14 -14.78 37.06
C ARG A 192 5.03 -14.33 36.11
N HIS A 193 3.80 -14.20 36.60
CA HIS A 193 2.70 -13.65 35.80
C HIS A 193 2.96 -12.20 35.40
N LEU A 194 3.34 -11.33 36.34
CA LEU A 194 3.66 -9.93 36.04
C LEU A 194 4.83 -9.78 35.05
N GLU A 195 5.86 -10.62 35.15
CA GLU A 195 6.99 -10.64 34.20
C GLU A 195 6.56 -11.11 32.81
N ARG A 196 5.68 -12.11 32.73
CA ARG A 196 5.09 -12.57 31.46
C ARG A 196 4.25 -11.47 30.84
N ASP A 197 3.39 -10.81 31.61
CA ASP A 197 2.51 -9.75 31.12
C ASP A 197 3.33 -8.55 30.60
N LEU A 198 4.42 -8.18 31.28
CA LEU A 198 5.40 -7.19 30.80
C LEU A 198 6.01 -7.58 29.44
N THR A 199 6.33 -8.86 29.29
CA THR A 199 6.89 -9.40 28.04
C THR A 199 5.83 -9.38 26.93
N GLU A 200 4.60 -9.79 27.20
CA GLU A 200 3.47 -9.75 26.27
C GLU A 200 3.15 -8.32 25.80
N LEU A 201 3.22 -7.33 26.70
CA LEU A 201 3.07 -5.92 26.34
C LEU A 201 4.15 -5.44 25.35
N SER A 202 5.38 -5.93 25.50
CA SER A 202 6.47 -5.61 24.55
C SER A 202 6.23 -6.25 23.18
N TYR A 203 5.83 -7.52 23.14
CA TYR A 203 5.52 -8.25 21.91
C TYR A 203 4.31 -7.65 21.19
N ARG A 204 3.28 -7.20 21.92
CA ARG A 204 2.13 -6.52 21.34
C ARG A 204 2.52 -5.24 20.62
N GLU A 205 3.40 -4.42 21.19
CA GLU A 205 3.88 -3.21 20.51
C GLU A 205 4.60 -3.52 19.21
N ILE A 206 5.45 -4.55 19.21
CA ILE A 206 6.20 -5.00 18.04
C ILE A 206 5.23 -5.52 16.98
N SER A 207 4.25 -6.34 17.38
CA SER A 207 3.21 -6.87 16.51
C SER A 207 2.41 -5.75 15.83
N LEU A 208 1.99 -4.73 16.58
CA LEU A 208 1.29 -3.57 16.01
C LEU A 208 2.17 -2.78 15.03
N LYS A 209 3.47 -2.61 15.33
CA LYS A 209 4.41 -1.96 14.38
C LYS A 209 4.58 -2.77 13.10
N HIS A 210 4.73 -4.09 13.20
CA HIS A 210 4.81 -4.96 12.03
C HIS A 210 3.52 -5.00 11.23
N ALA A 211 2.36 -4.98 11.90
CA ALA A 211 1.06 -4.92 11.25
C ALA A 211 0.91 -3.65 10.39
N ILE A 212 1.41 -2.50 10.85
CA ILE A 212 1.40 -1.25 10.05
C ILE A 212 2.23 -1.38 8.78
N LEU A 213 3.39 -2.04 8.86
CA LEU A 213 4.33 -2.19 7.75
C LEU A 213 4.00 -3.35 6.81
N ARG A 214 3.11 -4.27 7.23
CA ARG A 214 2.72 -5.42 6.41
C ARG A 214 2.09 -4.95 5.10
N PRO A 215 2.56 -5.43 3.93
CA PRO A 215 1.95 -5.10 2.65
C PRO A 215 0.55 -5.72 2.54
N GLU A 216 -0.29 -5.12 1.72
CA GLU A 216 -1.65 -5.62 1.47
C GLU A 216 -1.61 -6.77 0.46
N ILE A 217 -2.37 -7.83 0.74
CA ILE A 217 -2.48 -8.99 -0.15
C ILE A 217 -3.52 -8.70 -1.22
N VAL A 218 -3.13 -8.90 -2.48
CA VAL A 218 -3.99 -8.86 -3.65
C VAL A 218 -4.54 -10.27 -3.86
N LYS A 219 -5.87 -10.42 -3.85
CA LYS A 219 -6.50 -11.72 -4.08
C LYS A 219 -6.50 -12.04 -5.56
N GLU A 220 -5.93 -13.16 -5.94
CA GLU A 220 -5.90 -13.62 -7.33
C GLU A 220 -7.33 -13.81 -7.89
N GLU A 221 -8.28 -14.19 -7.05
CA GLU A 221 -9.70 -14.40 -7.40
C GLU A 221 -10.40 -13.14 -7.94
N ASP A 222 -9.90 -11.94 -7.60
CA ASP A 222 -10.48 -10.67 -8.04
C ASP A 222 -10.09 -10.30 -9.49
N PHE A 223 -9.18 -11.07 -10.12
CA PHE A 223 -8.57 -10.75 -11.40
C PHE A 223 -8.49 -11.97 -12.32
N GLN A 224 -8.43 -11.72 -13.63
CA GLN A 224 -8.04 -12.74 -14.59
C GLN A 224 -6.52 -12.97 -14.55
N SER A 225 -6.08 -14.17 -14.95
CA SER A 225 -4.64 -14.52 -14.90
C SER A 225 -3.75 -13.57 -15.69
N PHE A 226 -4.22 -13.07 -16.84
CA PHE A 226 -3.47 -12.08 -17.62
C PHE A 226 -3.46 -10.69 -16.99
N GLU A 227 -4.51 -10.32 -16.25
CA GLU A 227 -4.61 -9.03 -15.53
C GLU A 227 -3.59 -9.02 -14.39
N ILE A 228 -3.50 -10.10 -13.60
CA ILE A 228 -2.44 -10.26 -12.60
C ILE A 228 -1.05 -10.19 -13.23
N SER A 229 -0.83 -10.90 -14.35
CA SER A 229 0.45 -10.85 -15.05
C SER A 229 0.79 -9.42 -15.50
N ASN A 230 -0.20 -8.64 -15.95
CA ASN A 230 0.00 -7.26 -16.33
C ASN A 230 0.32 -6.37 -15.12
N LEU A 231 -0.40 -6.52 -14.02
CA LEU A 231 -0.14 -5.80 -12.76
C LEU A 231 1.25 -6.07 -12.19
N VAL A 232 1.72 -7.32 -12.28
CA VAL A 232 3.08 -7.72 -11.91
C VAL A 232 4.10 -7.09 -12.86
N ARG A 233 3.87 -7.14 -14.19
CA ARG A 233 4.73 -6.52 -15.20
C ARG A 233 4.86 -5.01 -15.02
N LEU A 234 3.78 -4.34 -14.64
CA LEU A 234 3.75 -2.90 -14.35
C LEU A 234 4.40 -2.56 -12.99
N GLY A 235 4.75 -3.56 -12.19
CA GLY A 235 5.38 -3.39 -10.88
C GLY A 235 4.43 -2.90 -9.80
N LEU A 236 3.11 -2.92 -10.04
CA LEU A 236 2.10 -2.57 -9.04
C LEU A 236 1.90 -3.68 -8.02
N VAL A 237 2.11 -4.92 -8.47
CA VAL A 237 1.99 -6.14 -7.68
C VAL A 237 3.31 -6.89 -7.72
N LYS A 238 3.69 -7.51 -6.60
CA LYS A 238 4.83 -8.42 -6.52
C LYS A 238 4.34 -9.81 -6.20
N GLU A 239 4.75 -10.77 -7.02
CA GLU A 239 4.57 -12.19 -6.75
C GLU A 239 5.61 -12.66 -5.72
N VAL A 240 5.14 -13.26 -4.65
CA VAL A 240 5.95 -13.86 -3.58
C VAL A 240 5.63 -15.34 -3.53
N ARG A 241 6.64 -16.17 -3.76
CA ARG A 241 6.52 -17.63 -3.64
C ARG A 241 7.22 -18.07 -2.38
N GLU A 242 6.49 -18.71 -1.49
CA GLU A 242 7.05 -19.37 -0.32
C GLU A 242 7.11 -20.86 -0.61
N PHE A 243 8.33 -21.40 -0.62
CA PHE A 243 8.56 -22.83 -0.77
C PHE A 243 8.66 -23.48 0.60
N PHE A 244 7.93 -24.57 0.79
CA PHE A 244 8.09 -25.42 1.96
C PHE A 244 8.30 -26.85 1.50
N ALA A 245 9.19 -27.54 2.20
CA ALA A 245 9.41 -28.96 2.03
C ALA A 245 8.69 -29.68 3.16
N GLU A 246 7.79 -30.58 2.83
CA GLU A 246 7.29 -31.55 3.80
C GLU A 246 8.34 -32.66 3.93
N SER A 247 9.18 -32.58 4.96
CA SER A 247 10.11 -33.65 5.26
C SER A 247 9.32 -34.81 5.86
N GLN A 248 9.25 -35.94 5.16
CA GLN A 248 8.72 -37.18 5.74
C GLN A 248 9.87 -37.99 6.31
N THR A 249 9.87 -38.22 7.63
CA THR A 249 10.82 -39.11 8.28
C THR A 249 10.33 -40.55 8.17
N LEU A 250 11.05 -41.39 7.41
CA LEU A 250 10.83 -42.82 7.37
C LEU A 250 11.67 -43.51 8.44
N GLU A 251 11.01 -44.31 9.29
CA GLU A 251 11.68 -45.18 10.25
C GLU A 251 11.96 -46.54 9.59
N ILE A 252 13.22 -46.79 9.26
CA ILE A 252 13.67 -48.07 8.69
C ILE A 252 14.16 -48.95 9.83
N PRO A 253 13.54 -50.12 10.10
CA PRO A 253 14.02 -51.03 11.12
C PRO A 253 15.40 -51.58 10.71
N LEU A 254 16.39 -51.38 11.58
CA LEU A 254 17.73 -51.94 11.46
C LEU A 254 17.81 -53.19 12.34
N GLY A 255 17.44 -54.35 11.79
CA GLY A 255 17.62 -55.64 12.45
C GLY A 255 17.08 -56.79 11.61
N ASP A 256 17.78 -57.92 11.63
CA ASP A 256 17.23 -59.20 11.19
C ASP A 256 16.13 -59.62 12.18
N GLU A 257 15.04 -60.21 11.68
CA GLU A 257 13.79 -60.53 12.41
C GLU A 257 13.94 -61.47 13.62
N ASP A 258 15.15 -61.83 14.04
CA ASP A 258 15.41 -62.80 15.08
C ASP A 258 16.07 -62.17 16.33
N PHE A 259 15.24 -61.96 17.35
CA PHE A 259 15.60 -61.89 18.79
C PHE A 259 16.41 -60.68 19.30
N SER A 260 15.87 -59.46 19.19
CA SER A 260 16.20 -58.41 20.18
C SER A 260 14.94 -57.65 20.63
N GLU A 261 14.84 -57.39 21.94
CA GLU A 261 13.69 -56.73 22.59
C GLU A 261 13.61 -55.21 22.30
N PHE A 262 14.54 -54.70 21.48
CA PHE A 262 14.62 -53.31 21.06
C PHE A 262 14.90 -53.24 19.56
N THR A 263 13.85 -53.13 18.74
CA THR A 263 13.99 -52.75 17.32
C THR A 263 14.65 -51.38 17.24
N THR A 264 15.86 -51.33 16.68
CA THR A 264 16.57 -50.07 16.43
C THR A 264 16.11 -49.54 15.08
N TYR A 265 15.64 -48.29 15.02
CA TYR A 265 15.21 -47.66 13.77
C TYR A 265 16.29 -46.69 13.28
N ALA A 266 16.55 -46.68 11.97
CA ALA A 266 17.20 -45.57 11.30
C ALA A 266 16.13 -44.61 10.79
N ASN A 267 16.25 -43.34 11.17
CA ASN A 267 15.39 -42.28 10.63
C ASN A 267 16.04 -41.76 9.35
N VAL A 268 15.31 -41.84 8.24
CA VAL A 268 15.69 -41.24 6.96
C VAL A 268 14.69 -40.14 6.65
N ASP A 269 15.15 -38.89 6.69
CA ASP A 269 14.35 -37.77 6.23
C ASP A 269 14.36 -37.76 4.70
N LEU A 270 13.19 -37.95 4.09
CA LEU A 270 12.99 -37.80 2.66
C LEU A 270 12.39 -36.40 2.40
N ASP A 271 13.07 -35.61 1.57
CA ASP A 271 12.53 -34.36 1.03
C ASP A 271 11.57 -34.72 -0.12
N ILE A 272 10.32 -35.05 0.23
CA ILE A 272 9.30 -35.48 -0.73
C ILE A 272 8.43 -34.26 -1.04
N GLU A 273 8.68 -33.67 -2.19
CA GLU A 273 7.91 -32.57 -2.80
C GLU A 273 8.11 -31.19 -2.16
N MET A 274 8.55 -30.25 -3.00
CA MET A 274 8.57 -28.82 -2.66
C MET A 274 7.22 -28.24 -3.07
N ASP A 275 6.36 -28.00 -2.10
CA ASP A 275 5.15 -27.22 -2.32
C ASP A 275 5.45 -25.74 -2.27
N SER A 276 4.67 -24.96 -3.02
CA SER A 276 4.80 -23.50 -3.01
C SER A 276 3.44 -22.82 -2.92
N THR A 277 3.31 -21.91 -1.95
CA THR A 277 2.22 -20.94 -1.94
C THR A 277 2.65 -19.70 -2.70
N THR A 278 1.78 -19.19 -3.56
CA THR A 278 2.00 -17.93 -4.28
C THR A 278 1.08 -16.87 -3.70
N GLU A 279 1.66 -15.80 -3.18
CA GLU A 279 0.94 -14.62 -2.72
C GLU A 279 1.29 -13.42 -3.61
N TYR A 280 0.28 -12.60 -3.91
CA TYR A 280 0.46 -11.34 -4.61
C TYR A 280 0.34 -10.20 -3.61
N ILE A 281 1.35 -9.33 -3.55
CA ILE A 281 1.36 -8.20 -2.62
C ILE A 281 1.40 -6.86 -3.36
N LEU A 282 0.69 -5.87 -2.84
CA LEU A 282 0.77 -4.49 -3.31
C LEU A 282 2.17 -3.93 -3.03
N THR A 283 2.81 -3.35 -4.06
CA THR A 283 4.16 -2.77 -3.94
C THR A 283 4.12 -1.31 -3.48
N ASP A 284 5.26 -0.79 -3.00
CA ASP A 284 5.41 0.64 -2.69
C ASP A 284 5.14 1.52 -3.93
N LEU A 285 5.53 1.06 -5.13
CA LEU A 285 5.22 1.74 -6.38
C LEU A 285 3.71 1.77 -6.62
N GLY A 286 3.03 0.65 -6.38
CA GLY A 286 1.58 0.55 -6.45
C GLY A 286 0.88 1.51 -5.50
N GLU A 287 1.28 1.54 -4.23
CA GLU A 287 0.73 2.48 -3.25
C GLU A 287 0.91 3.93 -3.67
N LEU A 288 2.10 4.31 -4.15
CA LEU A 288 2.36 5.68 -4.62
C LEU A 288 1.53 6.01 -5.87
N PHE A 289 1.35 5.06 -6.78
CA PHE A 289 0.55 5.22 -7.99
C PHE A 289 -0.94 5.42 -7.66
N PHE A 290 -1.54 4.55 -6.85
CA PHE A 290 -2.95 4.68 -6.46
C PHE A 290 -3.19 5.89 -5.56
N LYS A 291 -2.21 6.30 -4.75
CA LYS A 291 -2.23 7.59 -4.07
C LYS A 291 -2.31 8.76 -5.05
N ALA A 292 -1.55 8.73 -6.14
CA ALA A 292 -1.53 9.78 -7.15
C ALA A 292 -2.81 9.80 -8.00
N CYS A 293 -3.50 8.66 -8.17
CA CYS A 293 -4.74 8.57 -8.93
C CYS A 293 -6.00 8.80 -8.09
N ARG A 294 -5.86 9.13 -6.79
CA ARG A 294 -6.98 9.36 -5.88
C ARG A 294 -7.23 10.85 -5.66
N GLU A 295 -8.50 11.25 -5.75
CA GLU A 295 -8.90 12.63 -5.47
C GLU A 295 -8.58 12.98 -4.00
N LYS A 296 -8.04 14.18 -3.78
CA LYS A 296 -7.90 14.70 -2.42
C LYS A 296 -9.27 14.76 -1.75
N LYS A 297 -9.40 14.11 -0.60
CA LYS A 297 -10.49 14.43 0.33
C LYS A 297 -10.03 15.68 1.07
N THR A 298 -10.78 16.76 0.93
CA THR A 298 -10.58 17.98 1.72
C THR A 298 -10.76 17.58 3.19
N GLU A 299 -9.69 17.64 3.98
CA GLU A 299 -9.75 17.53 5.45
C GLU A 299 -10.46 18.74 6.05
#